data_AF-A0A8J7TFP7-F1
#
_entry.id   AF-A0A8J7TFP7-F1
#
_cell.length_a   1.000
_cell.length_b   1.000
_cell.length_c   1.000
_cell.angle_alpha   90.00
_cell.angle_beta   90.00
_cell.angle_gamma   90.00
#
_symmetry.space_group_name_H-M   'P 1'
#
loop_
_entity.id
_entity.type
_entity.pdbx_description
1 polymer ?
#
loop_
_entity_poly.entity_id
_entity_poly.type
_entity_poly.pdbx_seq_one_letter_code
_entity_poly.pdbx_strand_id
1 'polypeptide(L)' 'MSHHDVLDAVAAGTSVVLCEHTNTERGFLSVLRDRLSARLGPGVTVLVSERDADPLRVV' A
#
# COMPACT_ATOMS: atom_id res chain seq x y z
N MET A 1 8.66 -7.19 6.74
CA MET A 1 9.79 -7.60 7.59
C MET A 1 9.83 -9.11 7.64
N SER A 2 11.01 -9.73 7.67
CA SER A 2 11.11 -11.19 7.85
C SER A 2 10.79 -11.58 9.30
N HIS A 3 10.58 -12.88 9.52
CA HIS A 3 10.38 -13.41 10.87
C HIS A 3 11.50 -13.03 11.84
N HIS A 4 12.76 -13.13 11.40
CA HIS A 4 13.92 -12.81 12.24
C HIS A 4 14.02 -11.32 12.54
N ASP A 5 13.70 -10.45 11.59
CA ASP A 5 13.69 -9.00 11.84
C ASP A 5 12.66 -8.62 12.92
N VAL A 6 11.51 -9.28 12.93
CA VAL A 6 10.46 -9.04 13.95
C VAL A 6 10.93 -9.54 15.31
N LEU A 7 11.56 -10.73 15.37
CA LEU A 7 12.09 -11.26 16.63
C LEU A 7 13.18 -10.36 17.22
N ASP A 8 14.10 -9.87 16.39
CA ASP A 8 15.19 -9.00 16.83
C ASP A 8 14.65 -7.67 17.39
N ALA A 9 13.65 -7.08 16.73
CA ALA A 9 13.00 -5.87 17.22
C ALA A 9 12.29 -6.10 18.58
N VAL A 10 11.60 -7.22 18.74
CA VAL A 10 10.93 -7.58 19.99
C VAL A 10 11.95 -7.85 21.10
N ALA A 11 13.05 -8.54 20.81
CA ALA A 11 14.13 -8.79 21.76
C ALA A 11 14.80 -7.49 22.24
N ALA A 12 14.84 -6.47 21.38
CA ALA A 12 15.29 -5.12 21.72
C ALA A 12 14.24 -4.28 22.49
N GLY A 13 13.10 -4.85 22.88
CA GLY A 13 12.03 -4.15 23.60
C GLY A 13 11.18 -3.23 22.71
N THR A 14 11.26 -3.38 21.39
CA THR A 14 10.48 -2.58 20.42
C THR A 14 9.19 -3.31 20.05
N SER A 15 8.08 -2.57 20.05
CA SER A 15 6.81 -3.08 19.52
C SER A 15 6.74 -2.89 18.00
N VAL A 16 6.32 -3.93 17.28
CA VAL A 16 6.22 -3.91 15.81
C VAL A 16 4.76 -4.03 15.40
N VAL A 17 4.31 -3.13 14.53
CA VAL A 17 3.05 -3.25 13.80
C VAL A 17 3.40 -3.50 12.34
N LEU A 18 3.24 -4.75 11.90
CA LEU A 18 3.55 -5.15 10.54
C LEU A 18 2.32 -4.95 9.66
N CYS A 19 2.32 -3.88 8.87
CA CYS A 19 1.17 -3.54 8.04
C CYS A 19 1.19 -4.20 6.65
N GLU A 20 2.32 -4.79 6.22
CA GLU A 20 2.59 -5.21 4.83
C GLU A 20 2.52 -4.05 3.80
N HIS A 21 3.06 -4.27 2.59
CA HIS A 21 3.22 -3.19 1.60
C HIS A 21 1.89 -2.69 1.05
N THR A 22 1.13 -3.58 0.39
CA THR A 22 -0.08 -3.20 -0.35
C THR A 22 -1.12 -2.56 0.56
N ASN A 23 -1.25 -3.06 1.79
CA ASN A 23 -2.25 -2.61 2.76
C ASN A 23 -2.07 -1.13 3.16
N THR A 24 -0.83 -0.62 3.19
CA THR A 24 -0.55 0.79 3.48
C THR A 24 -0.43 1.67 2.24
N GLU A 25 -0.01 1.10 1.11
CA GLU A 25 0.34 1.89 -0.07
C GLU A 25 -0.83 2.07 -1.04
N ARG A 26 -1.76 1.11 -1.11
CA ARG A 26 -2.87 1.14 -2.09
C ARG A 26 -3.78 2.35 -1.93
N GLY A 27 -3.91 2.90 -0.72
CA GLY A 27 -4.64 4.13 -0.45
C GLY A 27 -4.16 5.32 -1.29
N PHE A 28 -2.86 5.36 -1.63
CA PHE A 28 -2.26 6.43 -2.43
C PHE A 28 -2.75 6.46 -3.89
N LEU A 29 -3.29 5.36 -4.43
CA LEU A 29 -3.76 5.31 -5.81
C LEU A 29 -4.89 6.32 -6.08
N SER A 30 -5.72 6.61 -5.08
CA SER A 30 -6.75 7.65 -5.16
C SER A 30 -6.13 9.06 -5.34
N VAL A 31 -5.12 9.37 -4.53
CA VAL A 31 -4.36 10.62 -4.59
C VAL A 31 -3.63 10.75 -5.93
N LEU A 32 -3.03 9.66 -6.42
CA LEU A 32 -2.35 9.64 -7.70
C LEU A 32 -3.32 9.85 -8.87
N ARG A 33 -4.48 9.18 -8.85
CA ARG A 33 -5.55 9.39 -9.85
C ARG A 33 -5.90 10.87 -9.93
N ASP A 34 -6.20 11.51 -8.79
CA ASP A 34 -6.62 12.91 -8.76
C ASP A 34 -5.53 13.85 -9.29
N ARG A 35 -4.27 13.58 -8.94
CA ARG A 35 -3.11 14.33 -9.47
C ARG A 35 -2.95 14.16 -10.98
N LEU A 36 -3.15 12.95 -11.50
CA LEU A 36 -3.06 12.67 -12.93
C LEU A 36 -4.22 13.31 -13.69
N SER A 37 -5.46 13.19 -13.18
CA SER A 37 -6.62 13.84 -13.76
C SER A 37 -6.45 15.35 -13.88
N ALA A 38 -5.91 16.01 -12.84
CA ALA A 38 -5.64 17.43 -12.86
C ALA A 38 -4.56 17.84 -13.89
N ARG A 39 -3.54 16.99 -14.11
CA ARG A 39 -2.42 17.29 -15.03
C ARG A 39 -2.71 16.96 -16.48
N LEU A 40 -3.48 15.92 -16.75
CA LEU A 40 -3.79 15.46 -18.11
C LEU A 40 -4.96 16.24 -18.71
N GLY A 41 -5.82 16.82 -17.87
CA GLY A 41 -6.90 17.68 -18.30
C GLY A 41 -8.07 16.94 -18.94
N PRO A 42 -9.03 17.68 -19.53
CA PRO A 42 -10.22 17.10 -20.12
C PRO A 42 -9.87 16.27 -21.38
N GLY A 43 -10.50 15.11 -21.51
CA GLY A 43 -10.29 14.17 -22.62
C GLY A 43 -9.52 12.90 -22.25
N VAL A 44 -8.95 12.83 -21.04
CA VAL A 44 -8.28 11.62 -20.52
C VAL A 44 -8.99 11.13 -19.26
N THR A 45 -9.48 9.89 -19.31
CA THR A 45 -10.08 9.23 -18.16
C THR A 45 -9.01 8.45 -17.39
N VAL A 46 -8.86 8.76 -16.11
CA VAL A 46 -7.92 8.06 -15.22
C VAL A 46 -8.73 7.17 -14.27
N LEU A 47 -8.44 5.87 -14.26
CA LEU A 47 -9.14 4.87 -13.44
C LEU A 47 -8.14 4.16 -12.53
N VAL A 48 -8.61 3.70 -11.37
CA VAL A 48 -7.87 2.80 -10.49
C VAL A 48 -8.37 1.38 -10.74
N SER A 49 -7.46 0.42 -10.92
CA SER A 49 -7.83 -0.97 -11.19
C SER A 49 -8.54 -1.61 -9.98
N GLU A 50 -9.69 -2.24 -10.22
CA GLU A 50 -10.42 -3.02 -9.22
C GLU A 50 -9.97 -4.50 -9.17
N ARG A 51 -9.28 -4.97 -10.22
CA ARG A 51 -8.82 -6.37 -10.32
C ARG A 51 -7.47 -6.58 -9.64
N ASP A 52 -6.66 -5.53 -9.58
CA ASP A 52 -5.36 -5.57 -8.90
C ASP A 52 -5.58 -5.57 -7.38
N ALA A 53 -5.01 -6.55 -6.68
CA ALA A 53 -5.23 -6.77 -5.26
C ALA A 53 -3.97 -7.30 -4.58
N ASP A 54 -3.92 -7.22 -3.25
CA ASP A 54 -2.84 -7.84 -2.47
C ASP A 54 -2.84 -9.36 -2.71
N PRO A 55 -1.70 -9.98 -3.09
CA PRO A 55 -1.61 -11.44 -3.20
C PRO A 55 -1.80 -12.15 -1.86
N LEU A 56 -1.55 -11.48 -0.73
CA LEU A 56 -1.71 -12.05 0.60
C LEU A 56 -3.11 -11.77 1.15
N ARG A 57 -3.74 -12.79 1.73
CA ARG A 57 -5.03 -12.68 2.44
C ARG A 57 -4.89 -13.25 3.84
N VAL A 58 -5.37 -12.50 4.83
CA VAL A 58 -5.54 -13.01 6.20
C VAL A 58 -6.78 -13.91 6.19
N VAL A 59 -6.62 -15.14 6.65
CA VAL A 59 -7.66 -16.18 6.73
C VAL A 59 -7.96 -16.56 8.16
#